data_AF-A0A724XDU5-F1
#
_entry.id   AF-A0A724XDU5-F1
#
_cell.length_a   1.000
_cell.length_b   1.000
_cell.length_c   1.000
_cell.angle_alpha   90.00
_cell.angle_beta   90.00
_cell.angle_gamma   90.00
#
_symmetry.space_group_name_H-M   'P 1'
#
loop_
_entity.id
_entity.type
_entity.pdbx_description
1 polymer ?
#
loop_
_entity_poly.entity_id
_entity_poly.type
_entity_poly.pdbx_seq_one_letter_code
_entity_poly.pdbx_strand_id
1 'polypeptide(L)'
;MKQLDFTLSLIDKLSRPLKQAQSSVTGFAEKSKAAFMQIGGGVLALAGTGMAIRGALSPAIEMYDALNDAASKGIDDQALKAVQRDALRFSTTYGASAVEFVQSTESINSAIAGLTGNELPKVTKVANTLAFALKSTAAETAEFMGQMFGNFSADAERLGRVQFAEQLAGKMVYMRKVFGTEMGTIKDLMEGARGVGTNYGVGLDEQLAVLGQLNRTLGTEASSAYEGFMTGAIEGGKKLGLSFTDATGKMLSMPEMLIKLQGKYGKSLEGNLKAQAELDAAFGDSSAVVKHLYGNVALLQRNITELGGSDGLKRTQEMASKL
;
A
#
# COMPACT_ATOMS: atom_id res chain seq x y z
N MET A 1 -56.94 -12.63 -45.47
CA MET A 1 -55.80 -13.47 -45.05
C MET A 1 -54.47 -12.72 -45.18
N LYS A 2 -54.25 -11.63 -44.43
CA LYS A 2 -52.96 -10.88 -44.46
C LYS A 2 -52.49 -10.31 -43.11
N GLN A 3 -53.35 -10.30 -42.07
CA GLN A 3 -52.94 -9.88 -40.71
C GLN A 3 -52.54 -11.07 -39.83
N LEU A 4 -53.18 -12.24 -39.97
CA LEU A 4 -52.83 -13.43 -39.17
C LEU A 4 -51.42 -13.96 -39.50
N ASP A 5 -51.03 -13.97 -40.79
CA ASP A 5 -49.71 -14.44 -41.22
C ASP A 5 -48.57 -13.49 -40.79
N PHE A 6 -48.86 -12.20 -40.62
CA PHE A 6 -47.87 -11.22 -40.16
C PHE A 6 -47.61 -11.33 -38.65
N THR A 7 -48.66 -11.54 -37.85
CA THR A 7 -48.54 -11.73 -36.40
C THR A 7 -47.92 -13.09 -36.04
N LEU A 8 -48.24 -14.16 -36.77
CA LEU A 8 -47.59 -15.48 -36.60
C LEU A 8 -46.11 -15.45 -37.01
N SER A 9 -45.76 -14.76 -38.10
CA SER A 9 -44.37 -14.57 -38.56
C SER A 9 -43.49 -13.83 -37.55
N LEU A 10 -44.04 -12.80 -36.87
CA LEU A 10 -43.31 -12.03 -35.85
C LEU A 10 -43.12 -12.80 -34.54
N ILE A 11 -44.13 -13.54 -34.09
CA ILE A 11 -44.01 -14.40 -32.89
C ILE A 11 -43.00 -15.51 -33.14
N ASP A 12 -43.00 -16.14 -34.32
CA ASP A 12 -42.09 -17.25 -34.64
C ASP A 12 -40.64 -16.78 -34.89
N LYS A 13 -40.43 -15.56 -35.41
CA LYS A 13 -39.09 -14.97 -35.60
C LYS A 13 -38.46 -14.39 -34.33
N LEU A 14 -39.25 -14.01 -33.32
CA LEU A 14 -38.74 -13.56 -32.02
C LEU A 14 -38.61 -14.69 -31.00
N SER A 15 -39.57 -15.63 -30.97
CA SER A 15 -39.59 -16.70 -29.96
C SER A 15 -38.60 -17.84 -30.23
N ARG A 16 -38.28 -18.14 -31.50
CA ARG A 16 -37.26 -19.15 -31.84
C ARG A 16 -35.84 -18.79 -31.37
N PRO A 17 -35.29 -17.60 -31.68
CA PRO A 17 -33.97 -17.22 -31.18
C PRO A 17 -33.94 -17.09 -29.64
N LEU A 18 -35.03 -16.66 -29.01
CA LEU A 18 -35.11 -16.62 -27.54
C LEU A 18 -35.16 -18.01 -26.91
N LYS A 19 -35.93 -18.97 -27.48
CA LYS A 19 -35.92 -20.37 -27.03
C LYS A 19 -34.58 -21.05 -27.29
N GLN A 20 -33.91 -20.74 -28.39
CA GLN A 20 -32.60 -21.28 -28.73
C GLN A 20 -31.49 -20.71 -27.85
N ALA A 21 -31.56 -19.41 -27.50
CA ALA A 21 -30.68 -18.80 -26.51
C ALA A 21 -30.94 -19.36 -25.11
N GLN A 22 -32.20 -19.50 -24.71
CA GLN A 22 -32.56 -20.10 -23.42
C GLN A 22 -32.13 -21.56 -23.34
N SER A 23 -32.36 -22.38 -24.38
CA SER A 23 -31.88 -23.78 -24.41
C SER A 23 -30.36 -23.88 -24.46
N SER A 24 -29.66 -22.91 -25.07
CA SER A 24 -28.20 -22.85 -25.06
C SER A 24 -27.65 -22.47 -23.70
N VAL A 25 -28.30 -21.54 -22.99
CA VAL A 25 -27.91 -21.12 -21.63
C VAL A 25 -28.24 -22.20 -20.60
N THR A 26 -29.44 -22.81 -20.65
CA THR A 26 -29.81 -23.91 -19.76
C THR A 26 -28.98 -25.16 -20.06
N GLY A 27 -28.74 -25.47 -21.34
CA GLY A 27 -27.87 -26.57 -21.75
C GLY A 27 -26.40 -26.35 -21.37
N PHE A 28 -25.91 -25.09 -21.42
CA PHE A 28 -24.60 -24.72 -20.91
C PHE A 28 -24.53 -24.83 -19.39
N ALA A 29 -25.55 -24.39 -18.66
CA ALA A 29 -25.60 -24.47 -17.20
C ALA A 29 -25.70 -25.91 -16.71
N GLU A 30 -26.53 -26.76 -17.34
CA GLU A 30 -26.66 -28.17 -17.00
C GLU A 30 -25.40 -28.98 -17.36
N LYS A 31 -24.81 -28.74 -18.54
CA LYS A 31 -23.55 -29.37 -18.93
C LYS A 31 -22.37 -28.89 -18.09
N SER A 32 -22.33 -27.60 -17.73
CA SER A 32 -21.32 -27.06 -16.82
C SER A 32 -21.46 -27.65 -15.43
N LYS A 33 -22.68 -27.75 -14.89
CA LYS A 33 -22.94 -28.38 -13.58
C LYS A 33 -22.57 -29.87 -13.57
N ALA A 34 -22.85 -30.59 -14.65
CA ALA A 34 -22.45 -32.00 -14.80
C ALA A 34 -20.92 -32.16 -14.92
N ALA A 35 -20.24 -31.29 -15.68
CA ALA A 35 -18.79 -31.29 -15.81
C ALA A 35 -18.09 -30.92 -14.49
N PHE A 36 -18.59 -29.92 -13.76
CA PHE A 36 -18.07 -29.54 -12.44
C PHE A 36 -18.30 -30.63 -11.38
N MET A 37 -19.41 -31.38 -11.44
CA MET A 37 -19.62 -32.53 -10.54
C MET A 37 -18.73 -33.73 -10.89
N GLN A 38 -18.34 -33.92 -12.16
CA GLN A 38 -17.41 -34.98 -12.58
C GLN A 38 -15.94 -34.66 -12.27
N ILE A 39 -15.57 -33.40 -12.03
CA ILE A 39 -14.22 -33.00 -11.60
C ILE A 39 -13.93 -33.37 -10.12
N GLY A 40 -14.94 -33.85 -9.38
CA GLY A 40 -14.80 -34.28 -7.98
C GLY A 40 -14.01 -35.57 -7.71
N GLY A 41 -13.47 -36.25 -8.73
CA GLY A 41 -12.70 -37.48 -8.51
C GLY A 41 -11.83 -37.91 -9.70
N GLY A 42 -10.58 -37.45 -9.72
CA GLY A 42 -9.42 -38.17 -10.29
C GLY A 42 -9.36 -38.41 -11.81
N VAL A 43 -8.36 -37.79 -12.46
CA VAL A 43 -7.64 -38.16 -13.69
C VAL A 43 -8.48 -38.69 -14.87
N LEU A 44 -8.58 -37.90 -15.96
CA LEU A 44 -9.12 -38.34 -17.25
C LEU A 44 -8.08 -38.22 -18.38
N ALA A 45 -7.92 -39.33 -19.11
CA ALA A 45 -6.98 -39.54 -20.21
C ALA A 45 -7.26 -38.62 -21.41
N LEU A 46 -6.20 -37.98 -21.92
CA LEU A 46 -6.26 -36.99 -22.99
C LEU A 46 -6.09 -37.64 -24.37
N ALA A 47 -7.17 -37.72 -25.14
CA ALA A 47 -7.11 -37.91 -26.59
C ALA A 47 -8.21 -37.06 -27.28
N GLY A 48 -7.81 -35.98 -27.97
CA GLY A 48 -8.60 -35.42 -29.08
C GLY A 48 -9.08 -33.96 -29.03
N THR A 49 -8.96 -33.21 -27.91
CA THR A 49 -9.49 -31.83 -27.79
C THR A 49 -8.44 -30.82 -27.30
N GLY A 50 -7.43 -30.54 -28.14
CA GLY A 50 -6.20 -29.83 -27.75
C GLY A 50 -6.25 -28.31 -27.52
N MET A 51 -7.39 -27.61 -27.63
CA MET A 51 -7.44 -26.14 -27.50
C MET A 51 -8.47 -25.65 -26.47
N ALA A 52 -9.69 -26.20 -26.45
CA ALA A 52 -10.75 -25.76 -25.53
C ALA A 52 -10.51 -26.18 -24.07
N ILE A 53 -9.96 -27.37 -23.84
CA ILE A 53 -9.63 -27.88 -22.50
C ILE A 53 -8.44 -27.11 -21.92
N ARG A 54 -7.46 -26.74 -22.76
CA ARG A 54 -6.28 -25.99 -22.33
C ARG A 54 -6.69 -24.61 -21.80
N GLY A 55 -7.52 -23.87 -22.53
CA GLY A 55 -8.01 -22.56 -22.07
C GLY A 55 -8.87 -22.61 -20.79
N ALA A 56 -9.61 -23.70 -20.56
CA ALA A 56 -10.38 -23.88 -19.33
C ALA A 56 -9.52 -24.27 -18.11
N LEU A 57 -8.38 -24.94 -18.33
CA LEU A 57 -7.46 -25.37 -17.28
C LEU A 57 -6.26 -24.43 -17.09
N SER A 58 -6.04 -23.47 -18.00
CA SER A 58 -4.92 -22.51 -17.93
C SER A 58 -4.73 -21.88 -16.55
N PRO A 59 -5.77 -21.34 -15.86
CA PRO A 59 -5.59 -20.74 -14.54
C PRO A 59 -5.14 -21.74 -13.47
N ALA A 60 -5.55 -23.01 -13.58
CA ALA A 60 -5.15 -24.06 -12.65
C ALA A 60 -3.70 -24.50 -12.91
N ILE A 61 -3.27 -24.55 -14.18
CA ILE A 61 -1.89 -24.83 -14.57
C ILE A 61 -0.98 -23.70 -14.12
N GLU A 62 -1.34 -22.44 -14.40
CA GLU A 62 -0.57 -21.26 -13.98
C GLU A 62 -0.46 -21.17 -12.46
N MET A 63 -1.52 -21.49 -11.72
CA MET A 63 -1.49 -21.59 -10.27
C MET A 63 -0.54 -22.70 -9.78
N TYR A 64 -0.60 -23.87 -10.40
CA TYR A 64 0.30 -24.99 -10.09
C TYR A 64 1.77 -24.62 -10.36
N ASP A 65 2.04 -23.98 -11.49
CA ASP A 65 3.38 -23.52 -11.86
C ASP A 65 3.87 -22.44 -10.89
N ALA A 66 3.04 -21.48 -10.50
CA ALA A 66 3.38 -20.44 -9.53
C ALA A 66 3.68 -21.01 -8.13
N LEU A 67 2.91 -22.01 -7.68
CA LEU A 67 3.18 -22.70 -6.42
C LEU A 67 4.49 -23.50 -6.47
N ASN A 68 4.75 -24.19 -7.58
CA ASN A 68 5.99 -24.96 -7.74
C ASN A 68 7.22 -24.06 -7.86
N ASP A 69 7.13 -22.94 -8.55
CA ASP A 69 8.22 -21.95 -8.61
C ASP A 69 8.53 -21.42 -7.21
N ALA A 70 7.51 -21.04 -6.45
CA ALA A 70 7.66 -20.59 -5.06
C ALA A 70 8.26 -21.68 -4.14
N ALA A 71 7.82 -22.94 -4.28
CA ALA A 71 8.37 -24.08 -3.55
C ALA A 71 9.84 -24.33 -3.91
N SER A 72 10.20 -24.24 -5.19
CA SER A 72 11.58 -24.43 -5.68
C SER A 72 12.56 -23.39 -5.12
N LYS A 73 12.04 -22.21 -4.74
CA LYS A 73 12.78 -21.12 -4.09
C LYS A 73 12.79 -21.24 -2.57
N GLY A 74 12.33 -22.36 -2.01
CA GLY A 74 12.46 -22.71 -0.59
C GLY A 74 11.32 -22.24 0.30
N ILE A 75 10.17 -21.83 -0.27
CA ILE A 75 8.98 -21.51 0.53
C ILE A 75 8.31 -22.82 0.97
N ASP A 76 8.05 -22.93 2.28
CA ASP A 76 7.45 -24.11 2.91
C ASP A 76 6.04 -24.43 2.38
N ASP A 77 5.74 -25.72 2.21
CA ASP A 77 4.46 -26.22 1.69
C ASP A 77 3.25 -25.77 2.51
N GLN A 78 3.38 -25.66 3.83
CA GLN A 78 2.29 -25.20 4.69
C GLN A 78 2.03 -23.70 4.47
N ALA A 79 3.10 -22.91 4.30
CA ALA A 79 2.99 -21.50 3.94
C ALA A 79 2.33 -21.35 2.56
N LEU A 80 2.73 -22.15 1.56
CA LEU A 80 2.14 -22.12 0.22
C LEU A 80 0.66 -22.51 0.20
N LYS A 81 0.25 -23.51 0.99
CA LYS A 81 -1.18 -23.83 1.15
C LYS A 81 -1.99 -22.67 1.74
N ALA A 82 -1.41 -21.96 2.71
CA ALA A 82 -2.04 -20.77 3.27
C ALA A 82 -2.13 -19.63 2.25
N VAL A 83 -1.05 -19.39 1.49
CA VAL A 83 -1.00 -18.42 0.39
C VAL A 83 -2.03 -18.74 -0.67
N GLN A 84 -2.12 -19.99 -1.14
CA GLN A 84 -3.09 -20.41 -2.16
C GLN A 84 -4.53 -20.16 -1.71
N ARG A 85 -4.87 -20.55 -0.47
CA ARG A 85 -6.21 -20.32 0.09
C ARG A 85 -6.51 -18.81 0.17
N ASP A 86 -5.54 -18.02 0.61
CA ASP A 86 -5.71 -16.57 0.75
C ASP A 86 -5.81 -15.89 -0.62
N ALA A 87 -5.09 -16.37 -1.64
CA ALA A 87 -5.15 -15.92 -3.03
C ALA A 87 -6.53 -16.19 -3.66
N LEU A 88 -7.10 -17.38 -3.47
CA LEU A 88 -8.45 -17.70 -3.93
C LEU A 88 -9.50 -16.82 -3.24
N ARG A 89 -9.35 -16.60 -1.93
CA ARG A 89 -10.23 -15.68 -1.19
C ARG A 89 -10.08 -14.24 -1.67
N PHE A 90 -8.86 -13.81 -1.95
CA PHE A 90 -8.56 -12.48 -2.47
C PHE A 90 -9.21 -12.27 -3.84
N SER A 91 -9.04 -13.23 -4.75
CA SER A 91 -9.65 -13.22 -6.08
C SER A 91 -11.17 -13.19 -6.02
N THR A 92 -11.79 -14.02 -5.18
CA THR A 92 -13.25 -14.02 -5.01
C THR A 92 -13.77 -12.75 -4.34
N THR A 93 -12.98 -12.11 -3.47
CA THR A 93 -13.38 -10.88 -2.77
C THR A 93 -13.27 -9.64 -3.65
N TYR A 94 -12.18 -9.53 -4.42
CA TYR A 94 -11.82 -8.30 -5.14
C TYR A 94 -11.81 -8.43 -6.67
N GLY A 95 -12.09 -9.61 -7.22
CA GLY A 95 -12.02 -9.87 -8.66
C GLY A 95 -10.58 -9.86 -9.23
N ALA A 96 -9.57 -9.88 -8.37
CA ALA A 96 -8.15 -9.82 -8.76
C ALA A 96 -7.55 -11.21 -9.07
N SER A 97 -6.37 -11.25 -9.68
CA SER A 97 -5.71 -12.51 -10.04
C SER A 97 -5.18 -13.27 -8.82
N ALA A 98 -5.65 -14.50 -8.63
CA ALA A 98 -5.08 -15.40 -7.63
C ALA A 98 -3.65 -15.83 -8.00
N VAL A 99 -3.33 -15.94 -9.29
CA VAL A 99 -2.00 -16.36 -9.77
C VAL A 99 -0.97 -15.29 -9.44
N GLU A 100 -1.25 -14.03 -9.74
CA GLU A 100 -0.35 -12.90 -9.43
C GLU A 100 -0.12 -12.78 -7.92
N PHE A 101 -1.17 -13.02 -7.12
CA PHE A 101 -1.04 -13.08 -5.66
C PHE A 101 -0.02 -14.14 -5.24
N VAL A 102 -0.11 -15.38 -5.76
CA VAL A 102 0.85 -16.44 -5.41
C VAL A 102 2.26 -16.07 -5.87
N GLN A 103 2.41 -15.59 -7.11
CA GLN A 103 3.70 -15.15 -7.67
C GLN A 103 4.37 -14.07 -6.81
N SER A 104 3.59 -13.13 -6.24
CA SER A 104 4.12 -12.08 -5.38
C SER A 104 4.78 -12.57 -4.09
N THR A 105 4.45 -13.79 -3.64
CA THR A 105 4.96 -14.36 -2.38
C THR A 105 6.47 -14.39 -2.35
N GLU A 106 7.10 -14.72 -3.49
CA GLU A 106 8.55 -14.73 -3.61
C GLU A 106 9.13 -13.32 -3.48
N SER A 107 8.60 -12.35 -4.24
CA SER A 107 9.09 -10.97 -4.18
C SER A 107 9.03 -10.41 -2.76
N ILE A 108 7.97 -10.74 -2.02
CA ILE A 108 7.78 -10.32 -0.63
C ILE A 108 8.76 -11.03 0.31
N ASN A 109 8.94 -12.34 0.16
CA ASN A 109 9.89 -13.12 0.95
C ASN A 109 11.33 -12.65 0.74
N SER A 110 11.68 -12.29 -0.50
CA SER A 110 13.01 -11.78 -0.86
C SER A 110 13.22 -10.34 -0.38
N ALA A 111 12.20 -9.48 -0.45
CA ALA A 111 12.30 -8.08 -0.02
C ALA A 111 12.31 -7.92 1.51
N ILE A 112 11.63 -8.80 2.24
CA ILE A 112 11.48 -8.71 3.70
C ILE A 112 12.20 -9.89 4.36
N ALA A 113 13.43 -9.63 4.78
CA ALA A 113 14.27 -10.66 5.38
C ALA A 113 13.66 -11.27 6.65
N GLY A 114 13.73 -12.60 6.73
CA GLY A 114 13.49 -13.37 7.95
C GLY A 114 12.03 -13.69 8.28
N LEU A 115 11.07 -13.41 7.38
CA LEU A 115 9.67 -13.81 7.58
C LEU A 115 9.57 -15.32 7.84
N THR A 116 8.89 -15.70 8.93
CA THR A 116 8.64 -17.11 9.22
C THR A 116 7.54 -17.67 8.32
N GLY A 117 7.43 -19.00 8.20
CA GLY A 117 6.38 -19.65 7.40
C GLY A 117 4.94 -19.30 7.82
N ASN A 118 4.74 -18.85 9.07
CA ASN A 118 3.44 -18.39 9.57
C ASN A 118 3.20 -16.88 9.35
N GLU A 119 4.26 -16.10 9.13
CA GLU A 119 4.18 -14.66 8.86
C GLU A 119 4.08 -14.38 7.36
N LEU A 120 4.84 -15.10 6.54
CA LEU A 120 4.91 -14.89 5.10
C LEU A 120 3.52 -14.85 4.44
N PRO A 121 2.61 -15.83 4.63
CA PRO A 121 1.27 -15.77 4.03
C PRO A 121 0.47 -14.53 4.45
N LYS A 122 0.62 -14.10 5.72
CA LYS A 122 -0.10 -12.93 6.26
C LYS A 122 0.45 -11.63 5.68
N VAL A 123 1.78 -11.49 5.60
CA VAL A 123 2.41 -10.32 4.98
C VAL A 123 2.12 -10.28 3.49
N THR A 124 2.13 -11.42 2.79
CA THR A 124 1.69 -11.53 1.38
C THR A 124 0.27 -11.01 1.19
N LYS A 125 -0.65 -11.41 2.05
CA LYS A 125 -2.03 -10.91 2.02
C LYS A 125 -2.11 -9.40 2.24
N VAL A 126 -1.36 -8.86 3.20
CA VAL A 126 -1.33 -7.42 3.47
C VAL A 126 -0.79 -6.65 2.26
N ALA A 127 0.33 -7.09 1.69
CA ALA A 127 0.95 -6.48 0.52
C ALA A 127 0.01 -6.48 -0.69
N ASN A 128 -0.62 -7.60 -1.02
CA ASN A 128 -1.56 -7.66 -2.15
C ASN A 128 -2.82 -6.83 -1.91
N THR A 129 -3.32 -6.78 -0.68
CA THR A 129 -4.46 -5.91 -0.33
C THR A 129 -4.09 -4.44 -0.49
N LEU A 130 -2.86 -4.07 -0.10
CA LEU A 130 -2.35 -2.72 -0.29
C LEU A 130 -2.14 -2.36 -1.77
N ALA A 131 -1.49 -3.25 -2.52
CA ALA A 131 -1.27 -3.10 -3.96
C ALA A 131 -2.60 -2.83 -4.68
N PHE A 132 -3.60 -3.67 -4.41
CA PHE A 132 -4.93 -3.50 -4.98
C PHE A 132 -5.60 -2.19 -4.54
N ALA A 133 -5.59 -1.88 -3.23
CA ALA A 133 -6.19 -0.65 -2.69
C ALA A 133 -5.61 0.62 -3.32
N LEU A 134 -4.31 0.62 -3.63
CA LEU A 134 -3.61 1.74 -4.23
C LEU A 134 -3.52 1.69 -5.76
N LYS A 135 -4.05 0.63 -6.39
CA LYS A 135 -3.86 0.35 -7.83
C LYS A 135 -2.37 0.31 -8.23
N SER A 136 -1.55 -0.25 -7.35
CA SER A 136 -0.11 -0.48 -7.52
C SER A 136 0.15 -1.96 -7.78
N THR A 137 1.38 -2.29 -8.16
CA THR A 137 1.81 -3.68 -8.38
C THR A 137 2.29 -4.33 -7.08
N ALA A 138 2.28 -5.67 -7.08
CA ALA A 138 2.85 -6.43 -5.97
C ALA A 138 4.37 -6.21 -5.83
N ALA A 139 5.08 -5.98 -6.94
CA ALA A 139 6.51 -5.70 -6.95
C ALA A 139 6.84 -4.36 -6.27
N GLU A 140 6.13 -3.28 -6.65
CA GLU A 140 6.28 -1.96 -6.01
C GLU A 140 5.97 -2.04 -4.50
N THR A 141 4.94 -2.82 -4.14
CA THR A 141 4.57 -3.01 -2.73
C THR A 141 5.63 -3.80 -1.96
N ALA A 142 6.21 -4.85 -2.56
CA ALA A 142 7.28 -5.62 -1.95
C ALA A 142 8.54 -4.76 -1.75
N GLU A 143 8.93 -3.96 -2.75
CA GLU A 143 10.07 -3.04 -2.65
C GLU A 143 9.88 -2.01 -1.54
N PHE A 144 8.72 -1.34 -1.53
CA PHE A 144 8.38 -0.38 -0.49
C PHE A 144 8.39 -1.01 0.91
N MET A 145 7.74 -2.17 1.08
CA MET A 145 7.73 -2.85 2.37
C MET A 145 9.15 -3.27 2.77
N GLY A 146 9.93 -3.85 1.87
CA GLY A 146 11.31 -4.23 2.13
C GLY A 146 12.16 -3.08 2.67
N GLN A 147 12.07 -1.91 2.02
CA GLN A 147 12.75 -0.71 2.50
C GLN A 147 12.26 -0.27 3.89
N MET A 148 10.95 -0.26 4.13
CA MET A 148 10.41 0.14 5.44
C MET A 148 10.79 -0.85 6.55
N PHE A 149 10.79 -2.16 6.27
CA PHE A 149 11.27 -3.18 7.20
C PHE A 149 12.77 -3.05 7.47
N GLY A 150 13.57 -2.66 6.48
CA GLY A 150 14.99 -2.37 6.65
C GLY A 150 15.23 -1.13 7.53
N ASN A 151 14.57 -0.02 7.20
CA ASN A 151 14.76 1.26 7.87
C ASN A 151 14.18 1.32 9.29
N PHE A 152 13.16 0.50 9.57
CA PHE A 152 12.46 0.46 10.86
C PHE A 152 12.44 -0.96 11.44
N SER A 153 13.53 -1.71 11.28
CA SER A 153 13.66 -3.09 11.75
C SER A 153 13.37 -3.25 13.24
N ALA A 154 13.87 -2.33 14.07
CA ALA A 154 13.61 -2.32 15.51
C ALA A 154 12.11 -2.17 15.85
N ASP A 155 11.37 -1.35 15.09
CA ASP A 155 9.93 -1.23 15.26
C ASP A 155 9.19 -2.47 14.76
N ALA A 156 9.62 -3.04 13.63
CA ALA A 156 9.06 -4.27 13.09
C ALA A 156 9.23 -5.46 14.06
N GLU A 157 10.36 -5.56 14.74
CA GLU A 157 10.63 -6.58 15.76
C GLU A 157 9.80 -6.34 17.03
N ARG A 158 9.74 -5.09 17.51
CA ARG A 158 8.99 -4.73 18.71
C ARG A 158 7.48 -4.93 18.56
N LEU A 159 6.93 -4.61 17.39
CA LEU A 159 5.50 -4.74 17.10
C LEU A 159 5.11 -6.15 16.62
N GLY A 160 6.07 -6.88 16.05
CA GLY A 160 5.80 -8.08 15.26
C GLY A 160 5.56 -7.74 13.79
N ARG A 161 6.19 -8.51 12.89
CA ARG A 161 6.29 -8.17 11.47
C ARG A 161 4.94 -8.08 10.75
N VAL A 162 4.01 -8.96 11.09
CA VAL A 162 2.65 -8.92 10.50
C VAL A 162 1.94 -7.63 10.88
N GLN A 163 1.98 -7.25 12.16
CA GLN A 163 1.33 -6.02 12.63
C GLN A 163 2.00 -4.79 12.04
N PHE A 164 3.34 -4.80 11.92
CA PHE A 164 4.07 -3.73 11.26
C PHE A 164 3.65 -3.58 9.78
N ALA A 165 3.55 -4.69 9.03
CA ALA A 165 3.06 -4.66 7.65
C ALA A 165 1.64 -4.08 7.55
N GLU A 166 0.72 -4.47 8.44
CA GLU A 166 -0.64 -3.92 8.48
C GLU A 166 -0.65 -2.41 8.75
N GLN A 167 0.19 -1.96 9.69
CA GLN A 167 0.35 -0.54 9.99
C GLN A 167 0.91 0.23 8.79
N LEU A 168 1.93 -0.31 8.11
CA LEU A 168 2.45 0.30 6.87
C LEU A 168 1.36 0.44 5.82
N ALA A 169 0.56 -0.61 5.59
CA ALA A 169 -0.55 -0.56 4.64
C ALA A 169 -1.59 0.51 5.00
N GLY A 170 -1.94 0.63 6.28
CA GLY A 170 -2.86 1.67 6.76
C GLY A 170 -2.30 3.09 6.62
N LYS A 171 -1.00 3.27 6.90
CA LYS A 171 -0.30 4.55 6.72
C LYS A 171 -0.26 4.94 5.24
N MET A 172 0.02 4.01 4.34
CA MET A 172 0.06 4.31 2.90
C MET A 172 -1.29 4.70 2.31
N VAL A 173 -2.36 4.05 2.76
CA VAL A 173 -3.73 4.45 2.41
C VAL A 173 -4.05 5.85 2.93
N TYR A 174 -3.63 6.19 4.15
CA TYR A 174 -3.77 7.53 4.69
C TYR A 174 -2.99 8.55 3.86
N MET A 175 -1.73 8.24 3.55
CA MET A 175 -0.87 9.12 2.76
C MET A 175 -1.48 9.43 1.39
N ARG A 176 -1.97 8.39 0.70
CA ARG A 176 -2.69 8.55 -0.57
C ARG A 176 -3.91 9.44 -0.43
N LYS A 177 -4.72 9.24 0.61
CA LYS A 177 -5.96 9.98 0.83
C LYS A 177 -5.74 11.46 1.20
N VAL A 178 -4.73 11.74 2.03
CA VAL A 178 -4.54 13.07 2.65
C VAL A 178 -3.55 13.93 1.87
N PHE A 179 -2.50 13.32 1.34
CA PHE A 179 -1.44 14.02 0.62
C PHE A 179 -1.46 13.76 -0.89
N GLY A 180 -2.25 12.79 -1.38
CA GLY A 180 -2.30 12.43 -2.80
C GLY A 180 -1.06 11.67 -3.27
N THR A 181 -0.15 11.30 -2.37
CA THR A 181 1.14 10.70 -2.68
C THR A 181 1.03 9.23 -3.05
N GLU A 182 1.76 8.84 -4.11
CA GLU A 182 1.92 7.44 -4.49
C GLU A 182 2.99 6.76 -3.64
N MET A 183 3.03 5.43 -3.71
CA MET A 183 4.01 4.62 -2.98
C MET A 183 5.45 4.94 -3.38
N GLY A 184 5.73 5.06 -4.68
CA GLY A 184 7.04 5.46 -5.20
C GLY A 184 7.48 6.84 -4.70
N THR A 185 6.56 7.82 -4.66
CA THR A 185 6.89 9.16 -4.13
C THR A 185 7.31 9.11 -2.66
N ILE A 186 6.62 8.32 -1.83
CA ILE A 186 6.97 8.19 -0.41
C ILE A 186 8.30 7.46 -0.25
N LYS A 187 8.53 6.43 -1.07
CA LYS A 187 9.79 5.72 -1.15
C LYS A 187 10.96 6.70 -1.40
N ASP A 188 10.85 7.50 -2.46
CA ASP A 188 11.87 8.46 -2.87
C ASP A 188 12.10 9.54 -1.81
N LEU A 189 11.04 10.04 -1.18
CA LEU A 189 11.13 11.03 -0.10
C LEU A 189 11.88 10.49 1.12
N MET A 190 11.61 9.23 1.49
CA MET A 190 12.27 8.57 2.62
C MET A 190 13.74 8.25 2.30
N GLU A 191 14.05 7.81 1.08
CA GLU A 191 15.44 7.61 0.62
C GLU A 191 16.21 8.93 0.59
N GLY A 192 15.62 9.98 0.03
CA GLY A 192 16.21 11.30 -0.07
C GLY A 192 16.44 11.98 1.28
N ALA A 193 15.67 11.62 2.31
CA ALA A 193 15.88 12.07 3.69
C ALA A 193 17.02 11.32 4.41
N ARG A 194 17.60 10.29 3.76
CA ARG A 194 18.78 9.52 4.21
C ARG A 194 18.67 8.98 5.64
N GLY A 195 17.46 8.65 6.08
CA GLY A 195 17.21 8.14 7.44
C GLY A 195 17.47 9.16 8.55
N VAL A 196 17.62 10.46 8.24
CA VAL A 196 17.95 11.51 9.22
C VAL A 196 16.98 11.48 10.41
N GLY A 197 15.69 11.28 10.16
CA GLY A 197 14.67 11.28 11.19
C GLY A 197 14.89 10.13 12.17
N THR A 198 15.10 8.93 11.64
CA THR A 198 15.38 7.73 12.45
C THR A 198 16.67 7.90 13.26
N ASN A 199 17.72 8.48 12.68
CA ASN A 199 18.98 8.76 13.37
C ASN A 199 18.81 9.72 14.55
N TYR A 200 17.88 10.67 14.46
CA TYR A 200 17.53 11.58 15.56
C TYR A 200 16.36 11.07 16.44
N GLY A 201 15.92 9.83 16.25
CA GLY A 201 14.88 9.19 17.07
C GLY A 201 13.45 9.65 16.76
N VAL A 202 13.22 10.22 15.57
CA VAL A 202 11.89 10.58 15.06
C VAL A 202 11.20 9.35 14.49
N GLY A 203 9.99 9.06 14.98
CA GLY A 203 9.21 7.91 14.54
C GLY A 203 8.66 8.04 13.11
N LEU A 204 8.33 6.91 12.50
CA LEU A 204 7.82 6.84 11.12
C LEU A 204 6.61 7.76 10.88
N ASP A 205 5.68 7.86 11.84
CA ASP A 205 4.45 8.66 11.69
C ASP A 205 4.73 10.14 11.52
N GLU A 206 5.71 10.65 12.28
CA GLU A 206 6.14 12.03 12.16
C GLU A 206 6.89 12.27 10.87
N GLN A 207 7.80 11.37 10.48
CA GLN A 207 8.52 11.46 9.22
C GLN A 207 7.55 11.50 8.03
N LEU A 208 6.56 10.60 7.99
CA LEU A 208 5.54 10.57 6.94
C LEU A 208 4.66 11.82 6.93
N ALA A 209 4.24 12.31 8.10
CA ALA A 209 3.42 13.52 8.18
C ALA A 209 4.19 14.76 7.70
N VAL A 210 5.46 14.91 8.11
CA VAL A 210 6.31 16.03 7.72
C VAL A 210 6.62 15.97 6.23
N LEU A 211 7.10 14.84 5.72
CA LEU A 211 7.42 14.67 4.30
C LEU A 211 6.18 14.79 3.42
N GLY A 212 5.04 14.22 3.83
CA GLY A 212 3.77 14.35 3.12
C GLY A 212 3.28 15.80 3.03
N GLN A 213 3.40 16.57 4.11
CA GLN A 213 3.03 17.98 4.12
C GLN A 213 3.98 18.84 3.29
N LEU A 214 5.29 18.61 3.41
CA LEU A 214 6.32 19.33 2.65
C LEU A 214 6.25 19.03 1.15
N ASN A 215 5.98 17.77 0.76
CA ASN A 215 5.90 17.36 -0.63
C ASN A 215 4.80 18.11 -1.41
N ARG A 216 3.72 18.55 -0.74
CA ARG A 216 2.66 19.35 -1.39
C ARG A 216 3.15 20.69 -1.93
N THR A 217 4.23 21.24 -1.36
CA THR A 217 4.76 22.56 -1.73
C THR A 217 6.15 22.48 -2.34
N LEU A 218 6.98 21.57 -1.84
CA LEU A 218 8.38 21.41 -2.24
C LEU A 218 8.59 20.25 -3.22
N GLY A 219 7.59 19.40 -3.46
CA GLY A 219 7.79 18.19 -4.27
C GLY A 219 8.93 17.33 -3.71
N THR A 220 9.81 16.88 -4.60
CA THR A 220 10.96 16.03 -4.27
C THR A 220 11.98 16.70 -3.34
N GLU A 221 12.07 18.02 -3.37
CA GLU A 221 12.98 18.82 -2.54
C GLU A 221 12.61 18.76 -1.06
N ALA A 222 11.41 18.26 -0.72
CA ALA A 222 11.00 18.01 0.66
C ALA A 222 11.99 17.10 1.41
N SER A 223 12.59 16.12 0.74
CA SER A 223 13.49 15.15 1.37
C SER A 223 14.81 15.78 1.81
N SER A 224 15.47 16.52 0.93
CA SER A 224 16.73 17.21 1.21
C SER A 224 16.52 18.41 2.15
N ALA A 225 15.40 19.12 2.05
CA ALA A 225 15.04 20.17 2.99
C ALA A 225 14.84 19.61 4.40
N TYR A 226 14.14 18.48 4.53
CA TYR A 226 13.97 17.81 5.82
C TYR A 226 15.30 17.30 6.39
N GLU A 227 16.15 16.68 5.56
CA GLU A 227 17.53 16.29 5.93
C GLU A 227 18.36 17.45 6.47
N GLY A 228 18.44 18.55 5.71
CA GLY A 228 19.19 19.73 6.10
C GLY A 228 18.66 20.35 7.38
N PHE A 229 17.33 20.43 7.53
CA PHE A 229 16.71 20.97 8.74
C PHE A 229 17.06 20.13 9.96
N MET A 230 16.85 18.81 9.90
CA MET A 230 17.10 17.92 11.03
C MET A 230 18.58 17.91 11.44
N THR A 231 19.49 17.95 10.47
CA THR A 231 20.94 18.04 10.72
C THR A 231 21.33 19.37 11.37
N GLY A 232 20.74 20.48 10.92
CA GLY A 232 21.01 21.82 11.44
C GLY A 232 20.16 22.24 12.65
N ALA A 233 19.19 21.42 13.08
CA ALA A 233 18.16 21.81 14.02
C ALA A 233 18.73 22.30 15.36
N ILE A 234 19.73 21.59 15.91
CA ILE A 234 20.34 21.92 17.21
C ILE A 234 21.10 23.25 17.13
N GLU A 235 21.93 23.45 16.11
CA GLU A 235 22.71 24.67 15.93
C GLU A 235 21.83 25.87 15.58
N GLY A 236 20.86 25.67 14.68
CA GLY A 236 19.89 26.69 14.31
C GLY A 236 19.03 27.11 15.52
N GLY A 237 18.56 26.16 16.32
CA GLY A 237 17.89 26.43 17.60
C GLY A 237 18.73 27.32 18.52
N LYS A 238 20.02 26.99 18.71
CA LYS A 238 20.94 27.79 19.53
C LYS A 238 21.12 29.22 19.00
N LYS A 239 21.28 29.41 17.69
CA LYS A 239 21.36 30.75 17.06
C LYS A 239 20.11 31.60 17.35
N LEU A 240 18.95 30.95 17.46
CA LEU A 240 17.69 31.59 17.82
C LEU A 240 17.46 31.68 19.33
N GLY A 241 18.39 31.22 20.16
CA GLY A 241 18.21 31.17 21.63
C GLY A 241 17.12 30.19 22.08
N LEU A 242 16.91 29.11 21.33
CA LEU A 242 15.95 28.05 21.62
C LEU A 242 16.67 26.71 21.84
N SER A 243 16.05 25.82 22.63
CA SER A 243 16.47 24.41 22.73
C SER A 243 15.50 23.53 21.94
N PHE A 244 16.02 22.79 20.97
CA PHE A 244 15.30 21.76 20.21
C PHE A 244 15.58 20.33 20.69
N THR A 245 16.16 20.22 21.88
CA THR A 245 16.27 18.97 22.61
C THR A 245 15.51 19.05 23.93
N ASP A 246 15.04 17.92 24.41
CA ASP A 246 14.53 17.77 25.77
C ASP A 246 15.66 17.70 26.82
N ALA A 247 15.29 17.50 28.08
CA ALA A 247 16.24 17.43 29.20
C ALA A 247 17.20 16.22 29.12
N THR A 248 16.87 15.20 28.33
CA THR A 248 17.71 14.01 28.10
C THR A 248 18.62 14.15 26.88
N GLY A 249 18.52 15.27 26.15
CA GLY A 249 19.25 15.50 24.91
C GLY A 249 18.56 14.88 23.68
N LYS A 250 17.37 14.29 23.83
CA LYS A 250 16.60 13.76 22.71
C LYS A 250 16.02 14.93 21.90
N MET A 251 16.05 14.81 20.57
CA MET A 251 15.44 15.80 19.68
C MET A 251 13.93 15.89 19.92
N LEU A 252 13.42 17.12 19.97
CA LEU A 252 11.99 17.38 20.03
C LEU A 252 11.32 17.02 18.70
N SER A 253 10.03 16.74 18.76
CA SER A 253 9.24 16.56 17.54
C SER A 253 9.15 17.88 16.74
N MET A 254 8.96 17.78 15.43
CA MET A 254 8.73 18.91 14.54
C MET A 254 7.61 19.83 15.02
N PRO A 255 6.42 19.33 15.45
CA PRO A 255 5.43 20.18 16.10
C PRO A 255 5.95 20.95 17.31
N GLU A 256 6.71 20.31 18.21
CA GLU A 256 7.25 20.98 19.40
C GLU A 256 8.30 22.04 19.04
N MET A 257 9.16 21.77 18.05
CA MET A 257 10.10 22.75 17.52
C MET A 257 9.37 23.96 16.93
N LEU A 258 8.32 23.74 16.14
CA LEU A 258 7.48 24.81 15.58
C LEU A 258 6.74 25.59 16.67
N ILE A 259 6.24 24.92 17.73
CA ILE A 259 5.61 25.58 18.88
C ILE A 259 6.61 26.50 19.59
N LYS A 260 7.86 26.06 19.79
CA LYS A 260 8.91 26.92 20.37
C LYS A 260 9.19 28.14 19.50
N LEU A 261 9.24 27.97 18.18
CA LEU A 261 9.40 29.09 17.26
C LEU A 261 8.19 30.04 17.28
N GLN A 262 6.97 29.51 17.39
CA GLN A 262 5.74 30.32 17.55
C GLN A 262 5.73 31.08 18.88
N GLY A 263 6.27 30.50 19.95
CA GLY A 263 6.46 31.20 21.22
C GLY A 263 7.39 32.41 21.11
N LYS A 264 8.39 32.34 20.23
CA LYS A 264 9.35 33.43 20.00
C LYS A 264 8.85 34.49 19.01
N TYR A 265 8.22 34.08 17.90
CA TYR A 265 7.90 34.98 16.78
C TYR A 265 6.40 35.25 16.57
N GLY A 266 5.53 34.61 17.36
CA GLY A 266 4.07 34.65 17.20
C GLY A 266 3.54 33.52 16.33
N LYS A 267 2.21 33.41 16.21
CA LYS A 267 1.54 32.31 15.48
C LYS A 267 1.65 32.39 13.96
N SER A 268 2.07 33.53 13.40
CA SER A 268 2.23 33.74 11.97
C SER A 268 3.55 34.43 11.67
N LEU A 269 4.20 34.03 10.57
CA LEU A 269 5.38 34.71 10.00
C LEU A 269 5.00 35.78 8.97
N GLU A 270 3.72 35.89 8.62
CA GLU A 270 3.24 36.84 7.63
C GLU A 270 3.51 38.29 8.08
N GLY A 271 4.19 39.07 7.23
CA GLY A 271 4.64 40.43 7.55
C GLY A 271 5.81 40.51 8.54
N ASN A 272 6.23 39.40 9.18
CA ASN A 272 7.34 39.39 10.13
C ASN A 272 8.69 39.14 9.44
N LEU A 273 9.17 40.14 8.70
CA LEU A 273 10.43 40.05 7.93
C LEU A 273 11.65 39.76 8.81
N LYS A 274 11.65 40.26 10.05
CA LYS A 274 12.72 39.99 11.02
C LYS A 274 12.77 38.51 11.38
N ALA A 275 11.63 37.89 11.71
CA ALA A 275 11.57 36.46 12.00
C ALA A 275 12.03 35.62 10.81
N GLN A 276 11.60 35.98 9.59
CA GLN A 276 12.03 35.27 8.38
C GLN A 276 13.55 35.34 8.18
N ALA A 277 14.16 36.52 8.34
CA ALA A 277 15.61 36.68 8.22
C ALA A 277 16.39 35.93 9.31
N GLU A 278 15.90 35.93 10.55
CA GLU A 278 16.52 35.15 11.64
C GLU A 278 16.43 33.64 11.37
N LEU A 279 15.29 33.14 10.87
CA LEU A 279 15.13 31.75 10.44
C LEU A 279 16.08 31.38 9.31
N ASP A 280 16.25 32.25 8.31
CA ASP A 280 17.19 32.05 7.20
C ASP A 280 18.64 32.02 7.69
N ALA A 281 19.02 32.91 8.61
CA ALA A 281 20.35 32.89 9.20
C ALA A 281 20.61 31.64 10.08
N ALA A 282 19.55 31.12 10.70
CA ALA A 282 19.62 29.96 11.56
C ALA A 282 19.74 28.64 10.77
N PHE A 283 18.88 28.46 9.76
CA PHE A 283 18.68 27.19 9.07
C PHE A 283 19.09 27.20 7.59
N GLY A 284 19.51 28.34 7.03
CA GLY A 284 19.83 28.47 5.61
C GLY A 284 18.63 28.09 4.73
N ASP A 285 18.89 27.36 3.65
CA ASP A 285 17.85 26.87 2.73
C ASP A 285 16.82 25.95 3.42
N SER A 286 17.23 25.30 4.53
CA SER A 286 16.34 24.42 5.31
C SER A 286 15.33 25.19 6.16
N SER A 287 15.40 26.53 6.20
CA SER A 287 14.34 27.37 6.77
C SER A 287 12.99 27.16 6.06
N ALA A 288 13.01 26.69 4.82
CA ALA A 288 11.82 26.31 4.05
C ALA A 288 10.94 25.31 4.81
N VAL A 289 11.54 24.33 5.51
CA VAL A 289 10.79 23.36 6.34
C VAL A 289 9.95 24.09 7.38
N VAL A 290 10.59 25.00 8.12
CA VAL A 290 9.92 25.81 9.14
C VAL A 290 8.83 26.65 8.51
N LYS A 291 9.14 27.39 7.45
CA LYS A 291 8.21 28.34 6.81
C LYS A 291 6.96 27.65 6.26
N HIS A 292 7.10 26.47 5.64
CA HIS A 292 5.96 25.72 5.08
C HIS A 292 5.08 25.05 6.14
N LEU A 293 5.66 24.66 7.28
CA LEU A 293 4.93 24.00 8.36
C LEU A 293 4.41 24.98 9.42
N TYR A 294 4.91 26.22 9.46
CA TYR A 294 4.72 27.18 10.55
C TYR A 294 3.26 27.45 10.90
N GLY A 295 2.43 27.70 9.89
CA GLY A 295 1.00 27.98 10.07
C GLY A 295 0.15 26.73 10.32
N ASN A 296 0.73 25.55 10.14
CA ASN A 296 0.00 24.28 10.03
C ASN A 296 0.31 23.31 11.18
N VAL A 297 0.85 23.78 12.31
CA VAL A 297 1.25 22.92 13.44
C VAL A 297 0.12 22.00 13.90
N ALA A 298 -1.09 22.52 14.08
CA ALA A 298 -2.24 21.71 14.50
C ALA A 298 -2.63 20.63 13.47
N LEU A 299 -2.54 20.97 12.17
CA LEU A 299 -2.77 20.01 11.10
C LEU A 299 -1.68 18.94 11.08
N LEU A 300 -0.42 19.32 11.28
CA LEU A 300 0.70 18.41 11.38
C LEU A 300 0.51 17.43 12.54
N GLN A 301 0.18 17.91 13.74
CA GLN A 301 -0.10 17.07 14.90
C GLN A 301 -1.25 16.10 14.65
N ARG A 302 -2.32 16.56 13.98
CA ARG A 302 -3.42 15.69 13.58
C ARG A 302 -2.97 14.60 12.61
N ASN A 303 -2.20 14.95 11.59
CA ASN A 303 -1.68 13.98 10.62
C ASN A 303 -0.81 12.91 11.29
N ILE A 304 0.06 13.31 12.22
CA ILE A 304 0.88 12.38 13.02
C ILE A 304 0.00 11.43 13.83
N THR A 305 -1.02 11.98 14.49
CA THR A 305 -1.96 11.19 15.32
C THR A 305 -2.72 10.17 14.46
N GLU A 306 -3.23 10.59 13.31
CA GLU A 306 -3.98 9.72 12.40
C GLU A 306 -3.09 8.63 11.77
N LEU A 307 -1.82 8.94 11.48
CA LEU A 307 -0.83 7.97 11.01
C LEU A 307 -0.47 6.96 12.09
N GLY A 308 -0.41 7.39 13.36
CA GLY A 308 -0.17 6.53 14.52
C GLY A 308 -1.38 5.68 14.94
N GLY A 309 -2.54 5.84 14.30
CA GLY A 309 -3.74 5.04 14.57
C GLY A 309 -3.54 3.55 14.29
N SER A 310 -3.95 2.70 15.23
CA SER A 310 -3.83 1.24 15.14
C SER A 310 -5.11 0.62 14.56
N ASP A 311 -5.40 0.87 13.29
CA ASP A 311 -6.61 0.35 12.63
C ASP A 311 -6.41 -1.05 12.00
N GLY A 312 -5.24 -1.66 12.20
CA GLY A 312 -4.83 -2.88 11.49
C GLY A 312 -4.99 -2.69 9.97
N LEU A 313 -5.53 -3.71 9.30
CA LEU A 313 -5.77 -3.65 7.86
C LEU A 313 -7.07 -2.94 7.44
N LYS A 314 -7.84 -2.38 8.39
CA LYS A 314 -9.19 -1.84 8.14
C LYS A 314 -9.21 -0.77 7.05
N ARG A 315 -8.34 0.25 7.14
CA ARG A 315 -8.26 1.33 6.14
C ARG A 315 -8.01 0.78 4.73
N THR A 316 -7.10 -0.18 4.64
CA THR A 316 -6.71 -0.82 3.39
C THR A 316 -7.83 -1.66 2.80
N GLN A 317 -8.51 -2.46 3.62
CA GLN A 317 -9.68 -3.24 3.20
C GLN A 317 -10.84 -2.35 2.76
N GLU A 318 -11.13 -1.28 3.50
CA GLU A 318 -12.17 -0.31 3.15
C GLU A 318 -11.88 0.38 1.81
N MET A 319 -10.62 0.72 1.54
CA MET A 319 -10.23 1.28 0.25
C MET A 319 -10.32 0.24 -0.87
N ALA A 320 -9.80 -0.97 -0.65
CA ALA A 320 -9.87 -2.07 -1.62
C ALA A 320 -11.33 -2.42 -1.98
N SER A 321 -12.24 -2.47 -1.01
CA SER A 321 -13.65 -2.81 -1.24
C SER A 321 -14.44 -1.81 -2.10
N LYS A 322 -13.88 -0.62 -2.38
CA LYS A 322 -14.52 0.43 -3.17
C LYS A 322 -14.09 0.45 -4.65
N LEU A 323 -13.19 -0.45 -5.04
CA LEU A 323 -12.70 -0.62 -6.41
C LEU A 323 -13.49 -1.70 -7.14
#